data_AF-A0A3D3UGY4-F1
#
_entry.id   AF-A0A3D3UGY4-F1
#
_cell.length_a   1.000
_cell.length_b   1.000
_cell.length_c   1.000
_cell.angle_alpha   90.00
_cell.angle_beta   90.00
_cell.angle_gamma   90.00
#
_symmetry.space_group_name_H-M   'P 1'
#
loop_
_entity.id
_entity.type
_entity.pdbx_description
1 polymer ?
#
loop_
_entity_poly.entity_id
_entity_poly.type
_entity_poly.pdbx_seq_one_letter_code
_entity_poly.pdbx_strand_id
1 'polypeptide(L)'
;MLAEWLANTPADIFERRRQNAETLFRRIGITFAVYGDGGDPERIIPFDVIPRILDAEEWRFLVRGLEQRVNALNAFLHDIYHDREILRAGIVPEQLVFLNESFAPEM
;
A
#
# COMPACT_ATOMS: atom_id res chain seq x y z
N MET A 1 -14.50 13.01 21.83
CA MET A 1 -13.48 12.36 20.95
C MET A 1 -14.16 11.49 19.89
N LEU A 2 -13.50 11.00 18.83
CA LEU A 2 -14.13 10.25 17.71
C LEU A 2 -15.22 9.25 18.14
N ALA A 3 -14.98 8.45 19.19
CA ALA A 3 -15.96 7.50 19.72
C ALA A 3 -17.29 8.15 20.17
N GLU A 4 -17.22 9.31 20.81
CA GLU A 4 -18.38 10.10 21.22
C GLU A 4 -19.09 10.72 20.02
N TRP A 5 -18.34 11.16 19.01
CA TRP A 5 -18.94 11.62 17.76
C TRP A 5 -19.67 10.47 17.04
N LEU A 6 -19.05 9.29 16.96
CA LEU A 6 -19.66 8.09 16.38
C LEU A 6 -20.94 7.70 17.12
N ALA A 7 -20.91 7.67 18.45
CA ALA A 7 -22.06 7.29 19.27
C ALA A 7 -23.25 8.26 19.12
N ASN A 8 -22.98 9.54 18.83
CA ASN A 8 -24.00 10.57 18.68
C ASN A 8 -24.36 10.88 17.21
N THR A 9 -23.71 10.24 16.24
CA THR A 9 -23.97 10.48 14.81
C THR A 9 -25.03 9.51 14.29
N PRO A 10 -26.14 10.02 13.72
CA PRO A 10 -27.16 9.17 13.11
C PRO A 10 -26.65 8.29 11.97
N ALA A 11 -27.19 7.08 11.86
CA ALA A 11 -26.76 6.07 10.88
C ALA A 11 -26.90 6.52 9.41
N ASP A 12 -27.91 7.34 9.10
CA ASP A 12 -28.17 7.89 7.76
C ASP A 12 -27.05 8.81 7.27
N ILE A 13 -26.30 9.44 8.19
CA ILE A 13 -25.14 10.27 7.84
C ILE A 13 -24.02 9.42 7.25
N PHE A 14 -23.76 8.24 7.82
CA PHE A 14 -22.71 7.34 7.32
C PHE A 14 -23.08 6.77 5.97
N GLU A 15 -24.34 6.37 5.80
CA GLU A 15 -24.87 5.86 4.53
C GLU A 15 -24.78 6.92 3.42
N ARG A 16 -25.19 8.16 3.72
CA ARG A 16 -25.05 9.27 2.78
C ARG A 16 -23.59 9.56 2.42
N ARG A 17 -22.67 9.51 3.39
CA ARG A 17 -21.24 9.70 3.13
C ARG A 17 -20.66 8.60 2.25
N ARG A 18 -21.08 7.35 2.46
CA ARG A 18 -20.69 6.20 1.63
C ARG A 18 -21.16 6.38 0.19
N GLN A 19 -22.44 6.71 -0.02
CA GLN A 19 -22.99 6.97 -1.36
C GLN A 19 -22.29 8.13 -2.09
N ASN A 20 -21.96 9.21 -1.35
CA ASN A 20 -21.21 10.33 -1.90
C ASN A 20 -19.78 9.92 -2.29
N ALA A 21 -19.10 9.12 -1.46
CA ALA A 21 -17.76 8.61 -1.76
C ALA A 21 -17.77 7.68 -2.98
N GLU A 22 -18.75 6.78 -3.08
CA GLU A 22 -18.91 5.91 -4.25
C GLU A 22 -19.16 6.71 -5.53
N THR A 23 -20.04 7.72 -5.48
CA THR A 23 -20.29 8.62 -6.60
C THR A 23 -19.03 9.36 -7.03
N LEU A 24 -18.26 9.87 -6.05
CA LEU A 24 -16.98 10.51 -6.31
C LEU A 24 -16.00 9.54 -6.97
N PHE A 25 -15.85 8.34 -6.44
CA PHE A 25 -14.94 7.31 -6.95
C PHE A 25 -15.26 6.89 -8.38
N ARG A 26 -16.55 6.71 -8.73
CA ARG A 26 -16.96 6.49 -10.14
C ARG A 26 -16.56 7.67 -11.03
N ARG A 27 -16.73 8.91 -10.55
CA ARG A 27 -16.43 10.12 -11.34
C ARG A 27 -14.94 10.31 -11.59
N ILE A 28 -14.08 9.96 -10.62
CA ILE A 28 -12.62 10.10 -10.74
C ILE A 28 -11.92 8.83 -11.27
N GLY A 29 -12.69 7.78 -11.59
CA GLY A 29 -12.14 6.55 -12.17
C GLY A 29 -11.37 5.66 -11.19
N ILE A 30 -11.65 5.75 -9.88
CA ILE A 30 -11.10 4.79 -8.90
C ILE A 30 -11.93 3.51 -8.97
N THR A 31 -11.64 2.68 -9.96
CA THR A 31 -12.19 1.33 -10.13
C THR A 31 -11.06 0.31 -10.13
N PHE A 32 -11.35 -0.92 -9.73
CA PHE A 32 -10.41 -2.03 -9.87
C PHE A 32 -10.94 -3.03 -10.89
N ALA A 33 -10.02 -3.55 -11.71
CA ALA A 33 -10.32 -4.59 -12.68
C ALA A 33 -10.46 -5.94 -11.96
N VAL A 34 -11.62 -6.58 -12.08
CA VAL A 34 -11.82 -7.96 -11.62
C VAL A 34 -11.55 -8.89 -12.79
N TYR A 35 -10.36 -9.47 -12.84
CA TYR A 35 -10.08 -10.56 -13.77
C TYR A 35 -10.57 -11.88 -13.16
N GLY A 36 -11.76 -12.32 -13.57
CA GLY A 36 -12.34 -13.61 -13.17
C GLY A 36 -13.87 -13.58 -13.29
N ASP A 37 -14.41 -14.49 -14.10
CA ASP A 37 -15.84 -14.78 -14.33
C ASP A 37 -16.71 -13.65 -14.87
N GLY A 38 -16.62 -13.40 -16.18
CA GLY A 38 -17.75 -13.04 -17.07
C GLY A 38 -18.64 -11.84 -16.71
N GLY A 39 -18.29 -11.06 -15.70
CA GLY A 39 -19.05 -9.94 -15.16
C GLY A 39 -18.46 -8.59 -15.52
N ASP A 40 -19.15 -7.53 -15.10
CA ASP A 40 -18.77 -6.13 -15.33
C ASP A 40 -17.31 -5.90 -14.88
N PRO A 41 -16.40 -5.52 -15.80
CA PRO A 41 -14.96 -5.48 -15.54
C PRO A 41 -14.54 -4.43 -14.52
N GLU A 42 -15.44 -3.52 -14.13
CA GLU A 42 -15.15 -2.43 -13.20
C GLU A 42 -15.98 -2.55 -11.91
N ARG A 43 -15.28 -2.71 -10.78
CA ARG A 43 -15.88 -2.56 -9.44
C ARG A 43 -15.27 -1.36 -8.73
N ILE A 44 -16.09 -0.67 -7.93
CA ILE A 44 -15.60 0.40 -7.04
C ILE A 44 -14.82 -0.23 -5.89
N ILE A 45 -13.66 0.34 -5.59
CA ILE A 45 -12.88 -0.03 -4.40
C ILE A 45 -13.74 0.18 -3.14
N PRO A 46 -13.92 -0.84 -2.29
CA PRO A 46 -14.63 -0.68 -1.02
C PRO A 46 -14.04 0.48 -0.21
N PHE A 47 -14.90 1.39 0.24
CA PHE A 47 -14.49 2.59 0.97
C PHE A 47 -15.06 2.60 2.38
N ASP A 48 -14.20 2.84 3.37
CA ASP A 48 -14.63 3.12 4.73
C ASP A 48 -14.65 4.64 4.99
N VAL A 49 -15.78 5.13 5.46
CA VAL A 49 -15.99 6.54 5.81
C VAL A 49 -15.35 6.92 7.15
N ILE A 50 -14.96 5.93 7.95
CA ILE A 50 -14.30 6.11 9.24
C ILE A 50 -12.78 5.96 9.06
N PRO A 51 -12.00 7.02 9.30
CA PRO A 51 -10.56 6.95 9.11
C PRO A 51 -9.89 6.17 10.25
N ARG A 52 -8.79 5.50 9.92
CA ARG A 52 -7.82 5.05 10.92
C ARG A 52 -7.03 6.26 11.40
N ILE A 53 -7.26 6.69 12.62
CA ILE A 53 -6.50 7.80 13.23
C ILE A 53 -5.12 7.29 13.63
N LEU A 54 -4.08 8.04 13.24
CA LEU A 54 -2.71 7.89 13.71
C LEU A 54 -2.31 9.18 14.41
N ASP A 55 -1.63 9.09 15.54
CA ASP A 55 -1.15 10.28 16.23
C ASP A 55 0.07 10.87 15.50
N ALA A 56 0.35 12.15 15.75
CA ALA A 56 1.39 12.85 15.02
C ALA A 56 2.80 12.31 15.33
N GLU A 57 3.04 11.76 16.52
CA GLU A 57 4.32 11.18 16.91
C GLU A 57 4.50 9.80 16.30
N GLU A 58 3.47 8.96 16.35
CA GLU A 58 3.39 7.67 15.65
C GLU A 58 3.66 7.87 14.16
N TRP A 59 2.97 8.83 13.52
CA TRP A 59 3.18 9.10 12.10
C TRP A 59 4.61 9.53 11.79
N ARG A 60 5.20 10.45 12.58
CA ARG A 60 6.60 10.86 12.38
C ARG A 60 7.58 9.72 12.56
N PHE A 61 7.33 8.82 13.51
CA PHE A 61 8.17 7.64 13.71
C PHE A 61 8.08 6.70 12.50
N LEU A 62 6.86 6.40 12.04
CA LEU A 62 6.60 5.55 10.89
C LEU A 62 7.25 6.09 9.62
N VAL A 63 7.04 7.37 9.30
CA VAL A 63 7.59 7.99 8.08
C VAL A 63 9.10 7.83 8.01
N ARG A 64 9.83 8.14 9.08
CA ARG A 64 11.30 8.00 9.10
C ARG A 64 11.74 6.55 8.84
N GLY A 65 11.08 5.57 9.45
CA GLY A 65 11.41 4.16 9.26
C GLY A 65 11.09 3.67 7.85
N LEU A 66 9.94 4.10 7.30
CA LEU A 66 9.52 3.74 5.95
C LEU A 66 10.46 4.32 4.90
N GLU A 67 10.81 5.61 5.00
CA GLU A 67 11.74 6.27 4.08
C GLU A 67 13.12 5.60 4.13
N GLN A 68 13.65 5.37 5.32
CA GLN A 68 14.93 4.66 5.50
C GLN A 68 14.89 3.28 4.82
N ARG A 69 13.84 2.50 5.06
CA ARG A 69 13.72 1.14 4.53
C ARG A 69 13.56 1.12 3.01
N VAL A 70 12.74 2.01 2.44
CA VAL A 70 12.57 2.12 0.98
C VAL A 70 13.88 2.48 0.31
N ASN A 71 14.64 3.43 0.88
CA ASN A 71 15.95 3.79 0.35
C ASN A 71 16.94 2.61 0.37
N ALA A 72 16.99 1.86 1.47
CA ALA A 72 17.82 0.67 1.58
C ALA A 72 17.41 -0.43 0.59
N LEU A 73 16.11 -0.66 0.41
CA LEU A 73 15.60 -1.65 -0.54
C LEU A 73 15.90 -1.27 -2.00
N ASN A 74 15.74 0.01 -2.36
CA ASN A 74 16.08 0.48 -3.71
C ASN A 74 17.59 0.37 -3.97
N ALA A 75 18.43 0.74 -3.00
CA ALA A 75 19.88 0.59 -3.12
C ALA A 75 20.28 -0.89 -3.21
N PHE A 76 19.65 -1.78 -2.43
CA PHE A 76 19.86 -3.22 -2.52
C PHE A 76 19.49 -3.77 -3.89
N LEU A 77 18.30 -3.44 -4.41
CA LEU A 77 17.88 -3.90 -5.74
C LEU A 77 18.86 -3.41 -6.81
N HIS A 78 19.25 -2.13 -6.78
CA HIS A 78 20.25 -1.60 -7.69
C HIS A 78 21.58 -2.38 -7.59
N ASP A 79 22.10 -2.58 -6.37
CA ASP A 79 23.36 -3.30 -6.16
C ASP A 79 23.30 -4.74 -6.71
N ILE A 80 22.24 -5.49 -6.43
CA ILE A 80 22.06 -6.87 -6.89
C ILE A 80 22.08 -6.99 -8.42
N TYR A 81 21.47 -6.04 -9.13
CA TYR A 81 21.45 -6.03 -10.60
C TYR A 81 22.70 -5.40 -11.23
N HIS A 82 23.61 -4.81 -10.44
CA HIS A 82 24.83 -4.16 -10.94
C HIS A 82 26.09 -4.71 -10.26
N ASP A 83 26.70 -3.93 -9.35
CA ASP A 83 28.04 -4.18 -8.81
C ASP A 83 28.09 -5.33 -7.80
N ARG A 84 26.96 -5.67 -7.17
CA ARG A 84 26.78 -6.79 -6.23
C ARG A 84 27.74 -6.71 -5.03
N GLU A 85 28.01 -5.50 -4.56
CA GLU A 85 28.94 -5.25 -3.46
C GLU A 85 28.45 -5.90 -2.15
N ILE A 86 27.15 -5.92 -1.87
CA ILE A 86 26.61 -6.57 -0.68
C ILE A 86 26.83 -8.09 -0.66
N LEU A 87 26.90 -8.70 -1.85
CA LEU A 87 27.20 -10.12 -2.05
C LEU A 87 28.70 -10.37 -1.92
N ARG A 88 29.53 -9.56 -2.60
CA ARG A 88 31.00 -9.61 -2.50
C ARG A 88 31.49 -9.40 -1.07
N ALA A 89 30.81 -8.55 -0.30
CA ALA A 89 31.07 -8.32 1.11
C ALA A 89 30.61 -9.47 2.02
N GLY A 90 29.90 -10.47 1.49
CA GLY A 90 29.41 -11.63 2.24
C GLY A 90 28.29 -11.32 3.25
N ILE A 91 27.69 -10.12 3.18
CA ILE A 91 26.61 -9.71 4.09
C ILE A 91 25.32 -10.45 3.73
N VAL A 92 25.03 -10.60 2.43
CA VAL A 92 23.91 -11.37 1.93
C VAL A 92 24.45 -12.58 1.16
N PRO A 93 24.05 -13.82 1.49
CA PRO A 93 24.46 -15.01 0.74
C PRO A 93 23.91 -14.99 -0.69
N GLU A 94 24.79 -15.18 -1.68
CA GLU A 94 24.44 -15.16 -3.12
C GLU A 94 23.30 -16.11 -3.48
N GLN A 95 23.31 -17.31 -2.90
CA GLN A 95 22.30 -18.34 -3.13
C GLN A 95 20.88 -17.90 -2.73
N LEU A 96 20.72 -16.99 -1.75
CA LEU A 96 19.40 -16.47 -1.37
C LEU A 96 18.84 -15.49 -2.40
N VAL A 97 19.71 -14.93 -3.24
CA VAL A 97 19.32 -14.00 -4.30
C VAL A 97 19.13 -14.77 -5.61
N PHE A 98 20.16 -15.44 -6.11
CA PHE A 98 20.15 -15.99 -7.47
C PHE A 98 19.30 -17.26 -7.62
N LEU A 99 18.99 -17.97 -6.53
CA LEU A 99 18.08 -19.12 -6.57
C LEU A 99 16.64 -18.73 -6.21
N ASN A 100 16.37 -17.45 -5.96
CA ASN A 100 15.03 -16.98 -5.65
C ASN A 100 14.22 -16.84 -6.94
N GLU A 101 13.01 -17.39 -6.96
CA GLU A 101 12.10 -17.30 -8.12
C GLU A 101 11.73 -15.86 -8.51
N SER A 102 11.87 -14.90 -7.58
CA SER A 102 11.60 -13.48 -7.83
C SER A 102 12.78 -12.73 -8.44
N PHE A 103 13.97 -13.34 -8.54
CA PHE A 103 15.11 -12.71 -9.20
C PHE A 103 14.97 -12.79 -10.72
N ALA A 104 15.09 -11.66 -11.41
CA ALA A 104 14.92 -11.55 -12.86
C ALA A 104 16.27 -11.29 -13.55
N PRO A 105 16.92 -12.30 -14.16
CA PRO A 105 18.28 -12.15 -14.69
C PRO A 105 18.43 -11.16 -15.85
N GLU A 106 17.33 -10.77 -16.48
CA GLU A 106 17.29 -9.96 -17.70
C GLU A 106 17.06 -8.46 -17.44
N MET A 107 17.00 -8.02 -16.17
CA MET A 107 16.97 -6.60 -15.79
C MET A 107 18.38 -6.00 -15.75
#